data_AF-A0AAV7BGC5-F1
#
_entry.id   AF-A0AAV7BGC5-F1
#
_cell.length_a   1.000
_cell.length_b   1.000
_cell.length_c   1.000
_cell.angle_alpha   90.00
_cell.angle_beta   90.00
_cell.angle_gamma   90.00
#
_symmetry.space_group_name_H-M   'P 1'
#
loop_
_entity.id
_entity.type
_entity.pdbx_description
1 polymer ?
#
loop_
_entity_poly.entity_id
_entity_poly.type
_entity_poly.pdbx_seq_one_letter_code
_entity_poly.pdbx_strand_id
1 'polypeptide(L)'
;MILYIVIHNICSVLSLAGVSRSVTLVVAYVMTITNLGWEDALAAVKGARTCANPNMGFQKQLEDFGKCDVHQLRNWLKETYGESPFHDEEDAKQLVAKHRQHEEEAAASAGSSGRQWSSHLTSLSSMAYSNYTTET
;
A
#
# COMPACT_ATOMS: atom_id res chain seq x y z
N MET A 1 14.27 -7.50 10.16
CA MET A 1 15.29 -7.79 9.08
C MET A 1 14.81 -8.79 8.03
N ILE A 2 14.16 -9.91 8.42
CA ILE A 2 13.59 -10.89 7.46
C ILE A 2 12.46 -10.29 6.63
N LEU A 3 11.53 -9.57 7.27
CA LEU A 3 10.43 -8.88 6.60
C LEU A 3 10.91 -7.94 5.48
N TYR A 4 11.95 -7.15 5.74
CA TYR A 4 12.53 -6.22 4.76
C TYR A 4 13.19 -6.95 3.58
N ILE A 5 13.93 -8.04 3.87
CA ILE A 5 14.57 -8.87 2.83
C ILE A 5 13.51 -9.54 1.95
N VAL A 6 12.45 -10.07 2.55
CA VAL A 6 11.34 -10.71 1.83
C VAL A 6 10.60 -9.69 0.96
N ILE A 7 10.26 -8.53 1.50
CA ILE A 7 9.54 -7.50 0.74
C ILE A 7 10.39 -6.92 -0.40
N HIS A 8 11.68 -6.64 -0.18
CA HIS A 8 12.55 -6.07 -1.22
C HIS A 8 12.99 -7.09 -2.28
N ASN A 9 13.44 -8.29 -1.88
CA ASN A 9 14.01 -9.27 -2.82
C ASN A 9 12.92 -10.02 -3.57
N ILE A 10 11.87 -10.53 -2.90
CA ILE A 10 10.83 -11.31 -3.58
C ILE A 10 10.02 -10.41 -4.50
N CYS A 11 9.68 -9.20 -4.07
CA CYS A 11 8.87 -8.30 -4.90
C CYS A 11 9.62 -7.78 -6.14
N SER A 12 10.95 -7.72 -6.10
CA SER A 12 11.79 -7.33 -7.24
C SER A 12 12.11 -8.50 -8.20
N VAL A 13 12.27 -9.72 -7.69
CA VAL A 13 12.66 -10.89 -8.49
C VAL A 13 11.45 -11.58 -9.16
N LEU A 14 10.29 -11.64 -8.50
CA LEU A 14 9.17 -12.48 -8.96
C LEU A 14 8.28 -11.85 -10.05
N SER A 15 8.52 -10.60 -10.45
CA SER A 15 7.74 -9.98 -11.55
C SER A 15 8.46 -8.79 -12.19
N LEU A 16 8.45 -8.73 -13.53
CA LEU A 16 8.94 -7.58 -14.31
C LEU A 16 8.21 -6.25 -13.97
N ALA A 17 7.09 -6.28 -13.23
CA ALA A 17 6.34 -5.11 -12.79
C ALA A 17 6.22 -4.94 -11.25
N GLY A 18 6.33 -6.00 -10.44
CA GLY A 18 6.37 -5.89 -8.98
C GLY A 18 5.09 -5.40 -8.27
N VAL A 19 3.96 -5.28 -8.96
CA VAL A 19 2.78 -4.57 -8.43
C VAL A 19 1.76 -5.47 -7.75
N SER A 20 1.53 -6.71 -8.26
CA SER A 20 0.30 -7.45 -7.92
C SER A 20 0.51 -8.90 -7.46
N ARG A 21 1.00 -9.81 -8.32
CA ARG A 21 1.14 -11.24 -7.96
C ARG A 21 2.16 -11.48 -6.84
N SER A 22 3.35 -10.89 -6.96
CA SER A 22 4.39 -10.98 -5.93
C SER A 22 3.93 -10.34 -4.61
N VAL A 23 3.28 -9.18 -4.70
CA VAL A 23 2.73 -8.46 -3.54
C VAL A 23 1.70 -9.31 -2.81
N THR A 24 0.83 -10.01 -3.52
CA THR A 24 -0.20 -10.87 -2.90
C THR A 24 0.44 -11.96 -2.04
N LEU A 25 1.46 -12.66 -2.55
CA LEU A 25 2.17 -13.68 -1.79
C LEU A 25 2.90 -13.10 -0.57
N VAL A 26 3.53 -11.93 -0.74
CA VAL A 26 4.21 -11.25 0.37
C VAL A 26 3.20 -10.84 1.44
N VAL A 27 2.05 -10.29 1.08
CA VAL A 27 0.99 -9.92 2.04
C VAL A 27 0.50 -11.16 2.81
N ALA A 28 0.21 -12.26 2.11
CA ALA A 28 -0.20 -13.52 2.76
C ALA A 28 0.89 -14.04 3.72
N TYR A 29 2.16 -13.92 3.35
CA TYR A 29 3.29 -14.26 4.23
C TYR A 29 3.31 -13.38 5.48
N VAL A 30 3.21 -12.05 5.34
CA VAL A 30 3.16 -11.12 6.48
C VAL A 30 1.99 -11.46 7.39
N MET A 31 0.80 -11.72 6.85
CA MET A 31 -0.36 -12.16 7.63
C MET A 31 -0.08 -13.46 8.39
N THR A 32 0.74 -14.35 7.86
CA THR A 32 1.06 -15.65 8.48
C THR A 32 2.08 -15.53 9.60
N ILE A 33 3.05 -14.63 9.50
CA ILE A 33 4.11 -14.48 10.51
C ILE A 33 3.81 -13.38 11.55
N THR A 34 2.72 -12.62 11.36
CA THR A 34 2.24 -11.57 12.27
C THR A 34 0.76 -11.81 12.61
N ASN A 35 0.20 -10.99 13.50
CA ASN A 35 -1.23 -10.99 13.81
C ASN A 35 -2.03 -9.98 12.98
N LEU A 36 -1.44 -9.37 11.96
CA LEU A 36 -2.10 -8.38 11.11
C LEU A 36 -3.18 -9.00 10.23
N GLY A 37 -4.24 -8.23 9.98
CA GLY A 37 -5.22 -8.49 8.93
C GLY A 37 -4.65 -8.18 7.54
N TRP A 38 -5.40 -8.51 6.49
CA TRP A 38 -4.91 -8.32 5.12
C TRP A 38 -4.68 -6.85 4.74
N GLU A 39 -5.49 -5.93 5.27
CA GLU A 39 -5.35 -4.48 5.02
C GLU A 39 -4.09 -3.93 5.68
N ASP A 40 -3.87 -4.23 6.96
CA ASP A 40 -2.68 -3.82 7.70
C ASP A 40 -1.42 -4.48 7.13
N ALA A 41 -1.49 -5.74 6.73
CA ALA A 41 -0.39 -6.43 6.07
C ALA A 41 -0.05 -5.79 4.71
N LEU A 42 -1.06 -5.40 3.91
CA LEU A 42 -0.84 -4.64 2.68
C LEU A 42 -0.26 -3.24 2.96
N ALA A 43 -0.73 -2.56 4.01
CA ALA A 43 -0.18 -1.28 4.45
C ALA A 43 1.31 -1.40 4.85
N ALA A 44 1.68 -2.46 5.57
CA ALA A 44 3.07 -2.75 5.89
C ALA A 44 3.92 -2.93 4.62
N VAL A 45 3.42 -3.70 3.65
CA VAL A 45 4.10 -3.88 2.36
C VAL A 45 4.24 -2.55 1.61
N LYS A 46 3.21 -1.69 1.62
CA LYS A 46 3.27 -0.35 1.01
C LYS A 46 4.24 0.60 1.72
N GLY A 47 4.41 0.48 3.03
CA GLY A 47 5.40 1.24 3.81
C GLY A 47 6.86 0.92 3.42
N ALA A 48 7.10 -0.29 2.94
CA ALA A 48 8.38 -0.70 2.35
C ALA A 48 8.45 -0.45 0.84
N ARG A 49 7.33 -0.63 0.11
CA ARG A 49 7.24 -0.50 -1.35
C ARG A 49 5.93 0.19 -1.76
N THR A 50 5.99 1.49 -1.97
CA THR A 50 4.82 2.35 -2.26
C THR A 50 4.02 1.95 -3.50
N CYS A 51 4.63 1.27 -4.48
CA CYS A 51 3.95 0.80 -5.69
C CYS A 51 3.17 -0.53 -5.53
N ALA A 52 3.13 -1.11 -4.32
CA ALA A 52 2.40 -2.33 -4.06
C ALA A 52 0.88 -2.12 -4.22
N ASN A 53 0.27 -2.81 -5.19
CA ASN A 53 -1.15 -2.68 -5.50
C ASN A 53 -1.72 -4.00 -6.07
N PRO A 54 -2.09 -4.97 -5.20
CA PRO A 54 -2.79 -6.17 -5.65
C PRO A 54 -4.13 -5.77 -6.29
N ASN A 55 -4.53 -6.46 -7.37
CA ASN A 55 -5.84 -6.21 -7.98
C ASN A 55 -6.97 -6.64 -7.03
N MET A 56 -8.20 -6.19 -7.29
CA MET A 56 -9.36 -6.47 -6.44
C MET A 56 -9.63 -7.97 -6.24
N GLY A 57 -9.36 -8.80 -7.25
CA GLY A 57 -9.50 -10.26 -7.14
C GLY A 57 -8.53 -10.86 -6.13
N PHE A 58 -7.27 -10.40 -6.11
CA PHE A 58 -6.29 -10.81 -5.12
C PHE A 58 -6.55 -10.22 -3.74
N GLN A 59 -7.03 -8.99 -3.63
CA GLN A 59 -7.46 -8.43 -2.34
C GLN A 59 -8.57 -9.27 -1.73
N LYS A 60 -9.55 -9.70 -2.54
CA LYS A 60 -10.61 -10.60 -2.09
C LYS A 60 -10.08 -11.96 -1.63
N GLN A 61 -9.13 -12.54 -2.38
CA GLN A 61 -8.47 -13.79 -1.97
C GLN A 61 -7.69 -13.63 -0.66
N LEU A 62 -7.03 -12.49 -0.42
CA LEU A 62 -6.34 -12.21 0.83
C LEU A 62 -7.31 -12.05 2.00
N GLU A 63 -8.44 -11.39 1.77
CA GLU A 63 -9.51 -11.28 2.78
C GLU A 63 -10.04 -12.67 3.17
N ASP A 64 -10.33 -13.53 2.18
CA ASP A 64 -10.84 -14.88 2.41
C ASP A 64 -9.78 -15.77 3.10
N PHE A 65 -8.51 -15.66 2.68
CA PHE A 65 -7.38 -16.33 3.34
C PHE A 65 -7.26 -15.94 4.82
N GLY A 66 -7.43 -14.66 5.13
CA GLY A 66 -7.41 -14.14 6.50
C GLY A 66 -8.52 -14.71 7.38
N LYS A 67 -9.65 -15.10 6.80
CA LYS A 67 -10.80 -15.67 7.54
C LYS A 67 -10.67 -17.17 7.75
N CYS A 68 -10.17 -17.90 6.75
CA CYS A 68 -10.27 -19.36 6.72
C CYS A 68 -8.97 -20.07 7.12
N ASP A 69 -7.82 -19.56 6.68
CA ASP A 69 -6.60 -20.37 6.60
C ASP A 69 -5.45 -19.83 7.45
N VAL A 70 -5.38 -18.50 7.65
CA VAL A 70 -4.21 -17.86 8.29
C VAL A 70 -3.93 -18.39 9.69
N HIS A 71 -4.95 -18.70 10.48
CA HIS A 71 -4.79 -19.22 11.84
C HIS A 71 -4.22 -20.63 11.86
N GLN A 72 -4.67 -21.48 10.95
CA GLN A 72 -4.15 -22.84 10.83
C GLN A 72 -2.68 -22.82 10.42
N LEU A 73 -2.34 -21.95 9.46
CA LEU A 73 -0.97 -21.82 8.98
C LEU A 73 -0.03 -21.25 10.03
N ARG A 74 -0.49 -20.26 10.83
CA ARG A 74 0.24 -19.74 12.00
C ARG A 74 0.59 -20.85 12.99
N ASN A 75 -0.40 -21.66 13.37
CA ASN A 75 -0.20 -22.74 14.32
C ASN A 75 0.77 -23.79 13.76
N TRP A 76 0.55 -24.22 12.52
CA TRP A 76 1.44 -25.17 11.85
C TRP A 76 2.88 -24.66 11.77
N LEU A 77 3.09 -23.37 11.46
CA LEU A 77 4.42 -22.76 11.41
C LEU A 77 5.11 -22.81 12.77
N LYS A 78 4.38 -22.49 13.85
CA LYS A 78 4.88 -22.54 15.23
C LYS A 78 5.20 -23.96 15.68
N GLU A 79 4.36 -24.93 15.34
CA GLU A 79 4.59 -26.35 15.65
C GLU A 79 5.81 -26.90 14.90
N THR A 80 5.99 -26.48 13.64
CA THR A 80 7.05 -27.01 12.77
C THR A 80 8.42 -26.38 13.07
N TYR A 81 8.46 -25.07 13.36
CA TYR A 81 9.70 -24.29 13.46
C TYR A 81 9.93 -23.61 14.81
N GLY A 82 8.94 -23.64 15.72
CA GLY A 82 8.99 -22.95 17.01
C GLY A 82 8.59 -21.47 16.93
N GLU A 83 8.83 -20.74 18.03
CA GLU A 83 8.60 -19.29 18.08
C GLU A 83 9.68 -18.54 17.28
N SER A 84 9.26 -17.48 16.57
CA SER A 84 10.19 -16.64 15.80
C SER A 84 11.15 -15.92 16.76
N PRO A 85 12.48 -15.97 16.54
CA PRO A 85 13.43 -15.15 17.31
C PRO A 85 13.44 -13.68 16.85
N PHE A 86 12.65 -13.33 15.83
CA PHE A 86 12.59 -12.00 15.24
C PHE A 86 11.36 -11.23 15.71
N HIS A 87 11.47 -9.91 15.74
CA HIS A 87 10.39 -9.00 16.12
C HIS A 87 9.50 -8.65 14.91
N ASP A 88 9.07 -9.65 14.13
CA ASP A 88 8.36 -9.43 12.86
C ASP A 88 7.06 -8.64 13.02
N GLU A 89 6.35 -8.85 14.14
CA GLU A 89 5.14 -8.12 14.51
C GLU A 89 5.40 -6.61 14.70
N GLU A 90 6.50 -6.25 15.35
CA GLU A 90 6.86 -4.86 15.63
C GLU A 90 7.40 -4.18 14.36
N ASP A 91 8.28 -4.87 13.62
CA ASP A 91 8.77 -4.42 12.31
C ASP A 91 7.60 -4.11 11.35
N ALA A 92 6.58 -4.97 11.32
CA ALA A 92 5.40 -4.76 10.48
C ALA A 92 4.58 -3.54 10.92
N LYS A 93 4.36 -3.34 12.22
CA LYS A 93 3.64 -2.16 12.75
C LYS A 93 4.36 -0.85 12.42
N GLN A 94 5.68 -0.83 12.49
CA GLN A 94 6.47 0.34 12.08
C GLN A 94 6.28 0.67 10.60
N LEU A 95 6.22 -0.35 9.74
CA LEU A 95 5.95 -0.15 8.31
C LEU A 95 4.52 0.38 8.05
N VAL A 96 3.52 -0.11 8.78
CA VAL A 96 2.14 0.42 8.70
C VAL A 96 2.12 1.90 9.09
N ALA A 97 2.77 2.26 10.19
CA ALA A 97 2.85 3.66 10.62
C ALA A 97 3.54 4.54 9.58
N LYS A 98 4.66 4.08 9.01
CA LYS A 98 5.37 4.76 7.93
C LYS A 98 4.50 4.96 6.68
N HIS A 99 3.69 3.97 6.31
CA HIS A 99 2.76 4.12 5.18
C HIS A 99 1.72 5.19 5.44
N ARG A 100 1.10 5.19 6.63
CA ARG A 100 0.09 6.16 7.02
C ARG A 100 0.61 7.60 7.01
N GLN A 101 1.82 7.82 7.53
CA GLN A 101 2.50 9.13 7.49
C GLN A 101 2.65 9.64 6.04
N HIS A 102 3.09 8.77 5.12
CA HIS A 102 3.25 9.15 3.72
C HIS A 102 1.90 9.44 3.02
N GLU A 103 0.82 8.75 3.39
CA GLU A 103 -0.53 9.08 2.89
C GLU A 103 -1.03 10.43 3.41
N GLU A 104 -0.80 10.74 4.69
CA GLU A 104 -1.15 12.02 5.31
C GLU A 104 -0.36 13.19 4.68
N GLU A 105 0.95 13.02 4.46
CA GLU A 105 1.80 13.99 3.78
C GLU A 105 1.39 14.22 2.31
N ALA A 106 1.04 13.14 1.60
CA ALA A 106 0.52 13.22 0.23
C ALA A 106 -0.84 13.94 0.18
N ALA A 107 -1.74 13.68 1.13
CA ALA A 107 -3.03 14.36 1.22
C ALA A 107 -2.87 15.86 1.56
N ALA A 108 -1.96 16.20 2.47
CA ALA A 108 -1.67 17.59 2.84
C ALA A 108 -1.08 18.39 1.67
N SER A 109 -0.18 17.79 0.89
CA SER A 109 0.40 18.43 -0.30
C SER A 109 -0.60 18.58 -1.45
N ALA A 110 -1.46 17.57 -1.68
CA ALA A 110 -2.53 17.66 -2.68
C ALA A 110 -3.54 18.78 -2.38
N GLY A 111 -3.86 19.02 -1.10
CA GLY A 111 -4.72 20.13 -0.66
C GLY A 111 -4.09 21.52 -0.83
N SER A 112 -2.77 21.62 -1.03
CA SER A 112 -2.07 22.86 -1.38
C SER A 112 -2.04 23.07 -2.90
N SER A 113 -1.66 22.05 -3.68
CA SER A 113 -1.58 22.12 -5.15
C SER A 113 -2.95 22.25 -5.84
N GLY A 114 -4.01 21.66 -5.29
CA GLY A 114 -5.37 21.78 -5.83
C GLY A 114 -5.92 23.22 -5.79
N ARG A 115 -5.47 24.03 -4.82
CA ARG A 115 -5.82 25.46 -4.75
C ARG A 115 -5.10 26.29 -5.82
N GLN A 116 -3.86 25.91 -6.16
CA GLN A 116 -3.05 26.59 -7.17
C GLN A 116 -3.53 26.31 -8.61
N TRP A 117 -3.93 25.09 -8.94
CA TRP A 117 -4.52 24.79 -10.25
C TRP A 117 -5.86 25.50 -10.47
N SER A 118 -6.69 25.56 -9.42
CA SER A 118 -7.98 26.25 -9.44
C SER A 118 -7.83 27.75 -9.71
N SER A 119 -6.81 28.41 -9.15
CA SER A 119 -6.56 29.84 -9.41
C SER A 119 -6.06 30.11 -10.84
N HIS A 120 -5.21 29.23 -11.40
CA HIS A 120 -4.77 29.35 -12.79
C HIS A 120 -5.91 29.16 -13.80
N LEU A 121 -6.81 28.20 -13.59
CA LEU A 121 -7.98 28.00 -14.47
C LEU A 121 -9.00 29.14 -14.35
N THR A 122 -9.18 29.71 -13.16
CA THR A 122 -10.04 30.89 -12.96
C THR A 122 -9.47 32.10 -13.70
N SER A 123 -8.15 32.26 -13.71
CA SER A 123 -7.46 33.33 -14.45
C SER A 123 -7.50 33.16 -15.97
N LEU A 124 -7.53 31.94 -16.49
CA LEU A 124 -7.70 31.68 -17.93
C LEU A 124 -9.17 31.83 -18.37
N SER A 125 -10.11 31.45 -17.50
CA SER A 125 -11.55 31.59 -17.75
C SER A 125 -11.98 33.07 -17.78
N SER A 126 -11.33 33.93 -16.99
CA SER A 126 -11.58 35.38 -17.02
C SER A 126 -10.96 36.09 -18.24
N MET A 127 -9.94 35.52 -18.90
CA MET A 127 -9.37 36.06 -20.13
C MET A 127 -10.16 35.66 -21.40
N ALA A 128 -10.94 34.58 -21.36
CA ALA A 128 -11.64 34.05 -22.54
C ALA A 128 -12.99 34.76 -22.85
N TYR A 129 -13.49 35.63 -21.96
CA TYR A 129 -14.82 36.24 -22.10
C TYR A 129 -14.83 37.68 -22.65
N SER A 130 -13.68 38.29 -22.96
CA SER A 130 -13.61 39.71 -23.38
C SER A 130 -13.53 39.96 -24.89
N ASN A 131 -13.60 38.95 -25.77
CA ASN A 131 -13.38 39.13 -27.21
C ASN A 131 -14.64 39.06 -28.11
N TYR A 132 -15.84 39.25 -27.56
CA TYR A 132 -17.06 39.34 -28.36
C TYR A 132 -17.89 40.59 -28.02
N THR A 133 -17.36 41.76 -28.37
CA THR A 133 -18.20 42.95 -28.58
C THR A 133 -17.75 43.61 -29.87
N THR A 134 -18.43 43.29 -30.97
CA THR A 134 -18.40 44.11 -32.18
C THR A 134 -19.73 44.85 -32.21
N GLU A 135 -19.69 46.15 -31.94
CA GLU A 135 -20.82 47.06 -32.14
C GLU A 135 -21.12 47.16 -33.64
N THR A 136 -22.41 47.04 -33.99
CA THR A 136 -23.00 47.36 -35.29
C THR A 136 -23.30 48.84 -35.43
#